data_AF-A0A0F9DT38-F1
#
_entry.id   AF-A0A0F9DT38-F1
#
_cell.length_a   1.000
_cell.length_b   1.000
_cell.length_c   1.000
_cell.angle_alpha   90.00
_cell.angle_beta   90.00
_cell.angle_gamma   90.00
#
_symmetry.space_group_name_H-M   'P 1'
#
loop_
_entity.id
_entity.type
_entity.pdbx_description
1 polymer ?
#
loop_
_entity_poly.entity_id
_entity_poly.type
_entity_poly.pdbx_seq_one_letter_code
_entity_poly.pdbx_strand_id
1 'polypeptide(L)'
;MKKLRAGAANEGKDRQIYDNGLIGLLKDIHDRIDAAVAEADGWPADLPENDILMNLVALNHERAEEEARGHVRWLRPDYQNPEGRVAEARTGKLEIAAAKGAKAPWPKTLPAQIAAVREALEDLGEVDAETVARTFLRDRAMAVEPPAGNVCGPRHGRDDR
;
A
#
# COMPACT_ATOMS: atom_id res chain seq x y z
N MET A 1 8.37 -3.14 -17.05
CA MET A 1 7.27 -3.29 -18.04
C MET A 1 6.88 -1.99 -18.77
N LYS A 2 6.79 -0.82 -18.11
CA LYS A 2 6.33 0.44 -18.76
C LYS A 2 7.07 0.85 -20.04
N LYS A 3 8.40 0.69 -20.11
CA LYS A 3 9.21 0.98 -21.31
C LYS A 3 8.87 0.09 -22.53
N LEU A 4 8.49 -1.17 -22.29
CA LEU A 4 8.17 -2.14 -23.36
C LEU A 4 6.75 -1.97 -23.88
N ARG A 5 5.81 -1.56 -23.02
CA ARG A 5 4.46 -1.16 -23.45
C ARG A 5 4.50 0.06 -24.38
N ALA A 6 5.53 0.90 -24.26
CA ALA A 6 5.73 2.10 -25.09
C ALA A 6 6.64 1.89 -26.33
N GLY A 7 7.08 0.65 -26.62
CA GLY A 7 7.90 0.34 -27.80
C GLY A 7 9.31 0.94 -27.82
N ALA A 8 9.85 1.37 -26.69
CA ALA A 8 11.18 2.01 -26.64
C ALA A 8 12.32 0.99 -26.85
N ALA A 9 13.32 1.38 -27.64
CA ALA A 9 14.51 0.57 -27.88
C ALA A 9 15.27 0.31 -26.56
N ASN A 10 15.50 -0.96 -26.25
CA ASN A 10 16.21 -1.38 -25.05
C ASN A 10 17.63 -1.78 -25.47
N GLU A 11 18.61 -0.89 -25.28
CA GLU A 11 20.00 -1.11 -25.70
C GLU A 11 20.98 -1.19 -24.52
N GLY A 12 22.13 -1.82 -24.76
CA GLY A 12 23.22 -1.90 -23.79
C GLY A 12 22.88 -2.71 -22.53
N LYS A 13 23.22 -2.17 -21.35
CA LYS A 13 23.08 -2.84 -20.06
C LYS A 13 21.61 -3.18 -19.72
N ASP A 14 20.66 -2.38 -20.21
CA ASP A 14 19.23 -2.62 -20.03
C ASP A 14 18.74 -3.84 -20.84
N ARG A 15 19.38 -4.16 -21.98
CA ARG A 15 19.10 -5.38 -22.75
C ARG A 15 19.65 -6.64 -22.08
N GLN A 16 20.86 -6.57 -21.51
CA GLN A 16 21.41 -7.69 -20.75
C GLN A 16 20.56 -8.02 -19.52
N ILE A 17 20.05 -7.02 -18.80
CA ILE A 17 19.12 -7.22 -17.69
C ILE A 17 17.78 -7.80 -18.19
N TYR A 18 17.32 -7.38 -19.36
CA TYR A 18 16.11 -7.88 -20.00
C TYR A 18 16.22 -9.37 -20.40
N ASP A 19 17.32 -9.75 -21.02
CA ASP A 19 17.60 -11.11 -21.47
C ASP A 19 17.88 -12.04 -20.27
N ASN A 20 18.77 -11.63 -19.35
CA ASN A 20 19.11 -12.42 -18.15
C ASN A 20 17.93 -12.53 -17.17
N GLY A 21 17.08 -11.51 -17.11
CA GLY A 21 15.88 -11.49 -16.28
C GLY A 21 14.67 -12.17 -16.93
N LEU A 22 14.81 -12.72 -18.14
CA LEU A 22 13.71 -13.33 -18.90
C LEU A 22 12.47 -12.43 -18.99
N ILE A 23 12.68 -11.10 -19.02
CA ILE A 23 11.60 -10.12 -18.88
C ILE A 23 10.65 -10.18 -20.09
N GLY A 24 11.13 -10.63 -21.24
CA GLY A 24 10.30 -10.93 -22.41
C GLY A 24 9.34 -12.09 -22.21
N LEU A 25 9.79 -13.19 -21.60
CA LEU A 25 8.94 -14.33 -21.28
C LEU A 25 7.91 -13.97 -20.21
N LEU A 26 8.31 -13.20 -19.19
CA LEU A 26 7.38 -12.69 -18.18
C LEU A 26 6.29 -11.82 -18.81
N LYS A 27 6.65 -10.93 -19.74
CA LYS A 27 5.68 -10.12 -20.48
C LYS A 27 4.71 -10.99 -21.28
N ASP A 28 5.21 -11.98 -22.01
CA ASP A 28 4.37 -12.92 -22.78
C ASP A 28 3.36 -13.65 -21.90
N ILE A 29 3.81 -14.16 -20.74
CA ILE A 29 2.93 -14.83 -19.77
C ILE A 29 1.87 -13.86 -19.26
N HIS A 30 2.23 -12.62 -18.93
CA HIS A 30 1.26 -11.61 -18.51
C HIS A 30 0.24 -11.30 -19.61
N ASP A 31 0.68 -11.06 -20.84
CA ASP A 31 -0.22 -10.78 -21.95
C ASP A 31 -1.20 -11.94 -22.19
N ARG A 32 -0.74 -13.19 -22.04
CA ARG A 32 -1.58 -14.39 -22.14
C ARG A 32 -2.59 -14.51 -20.99
N ILE A 33 -2.19 -14.15 -19.77
CA ILE A 33 -3.10 -14.11 -18.61
C ILE A 33 -4.15 -13.02 -18.82
N ASP A 34 -3.74 -11.82 -19.22
CA ASP A 34 -4.64 -10.69 -19.44
C ASP A 34 -5.68 -11.01 -20.52
N ALA A 35 -5.27 -11.66 -21.62
CA ALA A 35 -6.20 -12.10 -22.67
C ALA A 35 -7.19 -13.17 -22.17
N ALA A 36 -6.73 -14.15 -21.39
CA ALA A 36 -7.59 -15.20 -20.84
C ALA A 36 -8.57 -14.66 -19.79
N VAL A 37 -8.17 -13.67 -19.00
CA VAL A 37 -9.04 -12.97 -18.05
C VAL A 37 -10.10 -12.19 -18.80
N ALA A 38 -9.71 -11.42 -19.82
CA ALA A 38 -10.65 -10.68 -20.66
C ALA A 38 -11.67 -11.61 -21.32
N GLU A 39 -11.23 -12.76 -21.86
CA GLU A 39 -12.14 -13.77 -22.42
C GLU A 39 -13.13 -14.32 -21.37
N ALA A 40 -12.66 -14.64 -20.16
CA ALA A 40 -13.49 -15.17 -19.08
C ALA A 40 -14.58 -14.18 -18.61
N ASP A 41 -14.26 -12.89 -18.60
CA ASP A 41 -15.21 -11.82 -18.27
C ASP A 41 -16.00 -11.31 -19.50
N GLY A 42 -15.73 -11.85 -20.70
CA GLY A 42 -16.40 -11.48 -21.95
C GLY A 42 -16.00 -10.10 -22.50
N TRP A 43 -14.81 -9.60 -22.13
CA TRP A 43 -14.28 -8.29 -22.51
C TRP A 43 -13.31 -8.37 -23.69
N PRO A 44 -13.18 -7.28 -24.47
CA PRO A 44 -12.11 -7.16 -25.47
C PRO A 44 -10.72 -7.22 -24.81
N ALA A 45 -9.77 -7.92 -25.43
CA ALA A 45 -8.41 -8.04 -24.89
C ALA A 45 -7.62 -6.71 -24.91
N ASP A 46 -8.05 -5.75 -25.72
CA ASP A 46 -7.47 -4.41 -25.87
C ASP A 46 -8.28 -3.32 -25.16
N LEU A 47 -9.19 -3.70 -24.24
CA LEU A 47 -10.00 -2.75 -23.47
C LEU A 47 -9.07 -1.78 -22.71
N PRO A 48 -9.28 -0.46 -22.83
CA PRO A 48 -8.41 0.51 -22.17
C PRO A 48 -8.57 0.42 -20.65
N GLU A 49 -7.48 0.70 -19.93
CA GLU A 49 -7.39 0.54 -18.47
C GLU A 49 -8.50 1.27 -17.71
N ASN A 50 -8.90 2.46 -18.17
CA ASN A 50 -9.99 3.20 -17.56
C ASN A 50 -11.34 2.48 -17.69
N ASP A 51 -11.62 1.85 -18.82
CA ASP A 51 -12.88 1.15 -19.05
C ASP A 51 -12.92 -0.18 -18.30
N ILE A 52 -11.77 -0.86 -18.18
CA ILE A 52 -11.61 -2.01 -17.26
C ILE A 52 -12.01 -1.59 -15.84
N LEU A 53 -11.48 -0.47 -15.35
CA LEU A 53 -11.79 0.02 -14.00
C LEU A 53 -13.27 0.36 -13.84
N MET A 54 -13.88 1.03 -14.82
CA MET A 54 -15.31 1.37 -14.77
C MET A 54 -16.19 0.11 -14.74
N ASN A 55 -15.88 -0.89 -15.57
CA ASN A 55 -16.62 -2.15 -15.60
C ASN A 55 -16.47 -2.92 -14.29
N LEU A 56 -15.27 -2.95 -13.70
CA LEU A 56 -15.03 -3.59 -12.40
C LEU A 56 -15.80 -2.90 -11.27
N VAL A 57 -15.85 -1.57 -11.27
CA VAL A 57 -16.62 -0.80 -10.27
C VAL A 57 -18.12 -1.08 -10.42
N ALA A 58 -18.64 -1.14 -11.64
CA ALA A 58 -20.04 -1.49 -11.89
C ALA A 58 -20.36 -2.91 -11.38
N LEU A 59 -19.55 -3.90 -11.75
CA LEU A 59 -19.66 -5.29 -11.26
C LEU A 59 -19.57 -5.38 -9.73
N ASN A 60 -18.73 -4.56 -9.11
CA ASN A 60 -18.63 -4.53 -7.65
C ASN A 60 -19.91 -4.02 -7.01
N HIS A 61 -20.54 -2.98 -7.57
CA HIS A 61 -21.80 -2.45 -7.07
C HIS A 61 -22.93 -3.49 -7.18
N GLU A 62 -23.04 -4.17 -8.32
CA GLU A 62 -24.02 -5.25 -8.53
C GLU A 62 -23.83 -6.38 -7.52
N ARG A 63 -22.58 -6.83 -7.32
CA ARG A 63 -22.27 -7.87 -6.32
C ARG A 63 -22.55 -7.40 -4.90
N ALA A 64 -22.23 -6.15 -4.55
CA ALA A 64 -22.55 -5.61 -3.24
C ALA A 64 -24.07 -5.61 -2.96
N GLU A 65 -24.90 -5.32 -3.96
CA GLU A 65 -26.35 -5.42 -3.86
C GLU A 65 -26.85 -6.86 -3.76
N GLU A 66 -26.24 -7.81 -4.48
CA GLU A 66 -26.51 -9.25 -4.34
C GLU A 66 -26.15 -9.73 -2.92
N GLU A 67 -24.98 -9.36 -2.40
CA GLU A 67 -24.50 -9.74 -1.07
C GLU A 67 -25.34 -9.14 0.05
N ALA A 68 -25.80 -7.89 -0.10
CA ALA A 68 -26.74 -7.27 0.85
C ALA A 68 -28.08 -8.02 0.91
N ARG A 69 -28.47 -8.70 -0.18
CA ARG A 69 -29.62 -9.60 -0.24
C ARG A 69 -29.30 -11.03 0.24
N GLY A 70 -28.07 -11.29 0.68
CA GLY A 70 -27.60 -12.59 1.15
C GLY A 70 -27.17 -13.55 0.03
N HIS A 71 -27.00 -13.06 -1.20
CA HIS A 71 -26.56 -13.86 -2.34
C HIS A 71 -25.07 -13.61 -2.63
N VAL A 72 -24.25 -14.64 -2.45
CA VAL A 72 -22.81 -14.60 -2.82
C VAL A 72 -22.54 -15.53 -3.98
N ARG A 73 -21.97 -14.99 -5.06
CA ARG A 73 -21.59 -15.74 -6.25
C ARG A 73 -20.13 -16.20 -6.15
N TRP A 74 -19.93 -17.41 -5.64
CA TRP A 74 -18.60 -18.03 -5.56
C TRP A 74 -18.12 -18.46 -6.94
N LEU A 75 -16.98 -17.92 -7.38
CA LEU A 75 -16.35 -18.29 -8.65
C LEU A 75 -15.80 -19.74 -8.61
N ARG A 76 -15.35 -20.16 -7.42
CA ARG A 76 -14.84 -21.52 -7.12
C ARG A 76 -15.42 -21.99 -5.80
N PRO A 77 -16.68 -22.45 -5.77
CA PRO A 77 -17.37 -22.83 -4.53
C PRO A 77 -16.58 -23.83 -3.68
N ASP A 78 -16.00 -24.86 -4.30
CA ASP A 78 -15.23 -25.90 -3.60
C ASP A 78 -13.95 -25.40 -2.91
N TYR A 79 -13.44 -24.23 -3.31
CA TYR A 79 -12.26 -23.61 -2.70
C TYR A 79 -12.63 -22.44 -1.78
N GLN A 80 -13.59 -21.61 -2.20
CA GLN A 80 -13.94 -20.38 -1.52
C GLN A 80 -14.98 -20.59 -0.41
N ASN A 81 -15.85 -21.58 -0.58
CA ASN A 81 -16.85 -21.97 0.41
C ASN A 81 -17.05 -23.50 0.42
N PRO A 82 -15.99 -24.27 0.76
CA PRO A 82 -16.06 -25.74 0.77
C PRO A 82 -17.13 -26.28 1.73
N GLU A 83 -17.46 -25.52 2.78
CA GLU A 83 -18.45 -25.88 3.80
C GLU A 83 -19.87 -25.41 3.46
N GLY A 84 -20.08 -24.72 2.33
CA GLY A 84 -21.40 -24.26 1.89
C GLY A 84 -22.07 -23.26 2.84
N ARG A 85 -21.29 -22.52 3.64
CA ARG A 85 -21.82 -21.53 4.59
C ARG A 85 -22.54 -20.42 3.82
N VAL A 86 -23.78 -20.15 4.20
CA VAL A 86 -24.53 -19.00 3.66
C VAL A 86 -23.89 -17.74 4.23
N ALA A 87 -23.51 -16.79 3.37
CA ALA A 87 -22.92 -15.56 3.86
C ALA A 87 -24.00 -14.72 4.55
N GLU A 88 -23.75 -14.36 5.80
CA GLU A 88 -24.55 -13.36 6.50
C GLU A 88 -24.36 -12.01 5.81
N ALA A 89 -25.44 -11.30 5.54
CA ALA A 89 -25.41 -9.99 4.90
C ALA A 89 -24.60 -8.99 5.77
N ARG A 90 -23.31 -8.80 5.42
CA ARG A 90 -22.44 -7.80 6.06
C ARG A 90 -22.43 -6.54 5.19
N THR A 91 -23.40 -5.66 5.40
CA THR A 91 -23.32 -4.27 4.95
C THR A 91 -22.33 -3.52 5.85
N GLY A 92 -21.04 -3.76 5.62
CA GLY A 92 -19.95 -3.05 6.29
C GLY A 92 -19.04 -2.44 5.24
N LYS A 93 -18.95 -1.10 5.22
CA LYS A 93 -17.90 -0.35 4.52
C LYS A 93 -16.56 -1.07 4.76
N LEU A 94 -15.81 -1.37 3.71
CA LEU A 94 -14.44 -1.89 3.81
C LEU A 94 -13.57 -0.87 4.54
N GLU A 95 -13.64 -0.87 5.87
CA GLU A 95 -12.69 -0.24 6.74
C GLU A 95 -11.42 -1.09 6.61
N ILE A 96 -10.44 -0.59 5.86
CA ILE A 96 -9.07 -1.09 5.93
C ILE A 96 -8.61 -0.75 7.35
N ALA A 97 -8.93 -1.61 8.31
CA ALA A 97 -8.53 -1.46 9.68
C ALA A 97 -7.02 -1.68 9.72
N ALA A 98 -6.25 -0.59 9.66
CA ALA A 98 -4.88 -0.60 10.13
C ALA A 98 -4.93 -1.18 11.56
N ALA A 99 -4.31 -2.35 11.76
CA ALA A 99 -4.28 -3.01 13.05
C ALA A 99 -3.77 -2.02 14.11
N LYS A 100 -4.68 -1.50 14.92
CA LYS A 100 -4.34 -0.71 16.10
C LYS A 100 -3.99 -1.70 17.21
N GLY A 101 -2.84 -2.37 17.06
CA GLY A 101 -2.18 -2.96 18.22
C GLY A 101 -1.95 -1.85 19.24
N ALA A 102 -2.19 -2.14 20.51
CA ALA A 102 -1.95 -1.20 21.61
C ALA A 102 -0.46 -0.82 21.58
N LYS A 103 -0.16 0.37 21.09
CA LYS A 103 1.23 0.84 21.00
C LYS A 103 1.75 1.06 22.42
N ALA A 104 2.98 0.66 22.70
CA ALA A 104 3.63 0.94 23.98
C ALA A 104 4.30 2.33 23.93
N PRO A 105 4.30 3.13 25.01
CA PRO A 105 5.01 4.41 25.03
C PRO A 105 6.52 4.21 24.90
N TRP A 106 7.20 5.05 24.11
CA TRP A 106 8.66 4.97 23.96
C TRP A 106 9.36 5.41 25.26
N PRO A 107 10.18 4.55 25.89
CA PRO A 107 10.87 4.90 27.13
C PRO A 107 11.98 5.95 26.91
N LYS A 108 12.19 6.82 27.89
CA LYS A 108 13.13 7.96 27.80
C LYS A 108 14.58 7.65 28.19
N THR A 109 14.83 6.48 28.78
CA THR A 109 16.17 6.06 29.23
C THR A 109 16.75 5.00 28.31
N LEU A 110 18.05 5.10 27.99
CA LEU A 110 18.73 4.17 27.08
C LEU A 110 18.59 2.69 27.49
N PRO A 111 18.75 2.29 28.77
CA PRO A 111 18.57 0.90 29.17
C PRO A 111 17.14 0.37 28.93
N ALA A 112 16.13 1.22 29.14
CA ALA A 112 14.74 0.86 28.93
C ALA A 112 14.37 0.82 27.44
N GLN A 113 15.00 1.64 26.59
CA GLN A 113 14.85 1.57 25.13
C GLN A 113 15.38 0.24 24.58
N ILE A 114 16.55 -0.21 25.05
CA ILE A 114 17.13 -1.49 24.64
C ILE A 114 16.22 -2.66 25.07
N ALA A 115 15.66 -2.61 26.27
CA ALA A 115 14.74 -3.64 26.76
C ALA A 115 13.45 -3.69 25.91
N ALA A 116 12.85 -2.54 25.63
CA ALA A 116 11.63 -2.45 24.82
C ALA A 116 11.84 -2.94 23.38
N VAL A 117 12.96 -2.59 22.75
CA VAL A 117 13.30 -3.07 21.40
C VAL A 117 13.53 -4.59 21.40
N ARG A 118 14.15 -5.15 22.44
CA ARG A 118 14.36 -6.61 22.54
C ARG A 118 13.04 -7.36 22.69
N GLU A 119 12.14 -6.88 23.55
CA GLU A 119 10.79 -7.45 23.71
C GLU A 119 10.00 -7.40 22.40
N ALA A 120 10.04 -6.26 21.70
CA ALA A 120 9.40 -6.14 20.39
C ALA A 120 10.00 -7.11 19.35
N LEU A 121 11.31 -7.35 19.35
CA LEU A 121 11.96 -8.32 18.47
C LEU A 121 11.64 -9.77 18.85
N GLU A 122 11.45 -10.08 20.14
CA GLU A 122 11.00 -11.40 20.59
C GLU A 122 9.57 -11.72 20.13
N ASP A 123 8.68 -10.71 20.12
CA ASP A 123 7.29 -10.86 19.65
C ASP A 123 7.15 -10.90 18.11
N LEU A 124 7.97 -10.11 17.39
CA LEU A 124 7.86 -9.94 15.93
C LEU A 124 8.82 -10.80 15.11
N GLY A 125 9.87 -11.36 15.72
CA GLY A 125 10.92 -12.11 15.03
C GLY A 125 11.91 -11.22 14.27
N GLU A 126 12.55 -11.75 13.21
CA GLU A 126 13.45 -10.96 12.35
C GLU A 126 12.67 -9.97 11.49
N VAL A 127 12.46 -8.77 12.03
CA VAL A 127 11.80 -7.66 11.35
C VAL A 127 12.74 -6.46 11.18
N ASP A 128 12.48 -5.65 10.16
CA ASP A 128 13.21 -4.41 9.95
C ASP A 128 12.95 -3.38 11.07
N ALA A 129 13.86 -2.42 11.21
CA ALA A 129 13.80 -1.40 12.25
C ALA A 129 12.56 -0.49 12.13
N GLU A 130 12.01 -0.31 10.93
CA GLU A 130 10.82 0.51 10.70
C GLU A 130 9.57 -0.19 11.26
N THR A 131 9.50 -1.51 11.13
CA THR A 131 8.43 -2.35 11.65
C THR A 131 8.45 -2.36 13.18
N VAL A 132 9.64 -2.46 13.79
CA VAL A 132 9.80 -2.32 15.25
C VAL A 132 9.40 -0.92 15.73
N ALA A 133 9.74 0.14 14.99
CA ALA A 133 9.36 1.49 15.39
C ALA A 133 7.84 1.74 15.38
N ARG A 134 7.09 0.99 14.56
CA ARG A 134 5.62 1.15 14.41
C ARG A 134 4.82 0.57 15.57
N THR A 135 5.43 -0.25 16.42
CA THR A 135 4.80 -0.82 17.63
C THR A 135 4.80 0.14 18.81
N PHE A 136 5.61 1.20 18.77
CA PHE A 136 5.67 2.22 19.82
C PHE A 136 4.84 3.46 19.49
N LEU A 137 4.31 4.15 20.52
CA LEU A 137 3.68 5.45 20.33
C LEU A 137 4.74 6.44 19.89
N ARG A 138 4.43 7.17 18.82
CA ARG A 138 5.18 8.35 18.43
C ARG A 138 4.91 9.43 19.48
N ASP A 139 5.87 9.64 20.38
CA ASP A 139 5.79 10.78 21.29
C ASP A 139 5.78 12.05 20.43
N ARG A 140 4.74 12.88 20.58
CA ARG A 140 4.64 14.16 19.87
C ARG A 140 5.64 15.08 20.55
N ALA A 141 6.90 14.92 20.20
CA ALA A 141 7.99 15.71 20.74
C ALA A 141 7.65 17.20 20.56
N MET A 142 7.59 17.87 21.71
CA MET A 142 7.54 19.31 21.94
C MET A 142 7.86 20.16 20.71
N ALA A 143 6.96 21.10 20.43
CA ALA A 143 7.24 22.27 19.62
C ALA A 143 8.57 22.89 20.05
N VAL A 144 9.60 22.68 19.24
CA VAL A 144 10.79 23.52 19.24
C VAL A 144 10.37 24.78 18.50
N GLU A 145 10.14 25.86 19.25
CA GLU A 145 10.06 27.21 18.69
C GLU A 145 11.29 27.44 17.80
N PRO A 146 11.13 27.93 16.56
CA PRO A 146 12.27 28.43 15.81
C PRO A 146 12.82 29.67 16.54
N PRO A 147 14.14 29.81 16.75
CA PRO A 147 14.68 31.04 17.32
C PRO A 147 14.28 32.20 16.43
N ALA A 148 13.55 33.16 17.02
CA ALA A 148 13.08 34.36 16.37
C ALA A 148 14.26 35.13 15.76
N GLY A 149 14.46 34.97 14.45
CA GLY A 149 15.21 35.91 13.64
C GLY A 149 14.38 37.17 13.49
N ASN A 150 14.58 38.14 14.38
CA ASN A 150 14.25 39.52 14.06
C ASN A 150 15.34 40.45 14.63
N VAL A 151 16.40 40.60 13.85
CA VAL A 151 17.31 41.75 13.96
C VAL A 151 16.51 42.97 13.51
N CYS A 152 15.80 43.59 14.44
CA CYS A 152 15.31 44.96 14.32
C CYS A 152 16.01 45.75 15.43
N GLY A 153 17.16 46.33 15.12
CA GLY A 153 17.92 47.13 16.06
C GLY A 153 17.25 48.49 16.31
N PRO A 154 17.14 48.93 17.57
CA PRO A 154 17.04 50.33 17.90
C PRO A 154 18.41 50.82 18.40
N ARG A 155 19.07 51.71 17.66
CA ARG A 155 20.06 52.60 18.26
C ARG A 155 19.61 54.04 18.04
N HIS A 156 19.11 54.62 19.12
CA HIS A 156 19.01 56.05 19.29
C HIS A 156 20.39 56.71 19.12
N GLY A 157 20.44 57.76 18.31
CA GLY A 157 21.08 59.04 18.59
C GLY A 157 22.61 59.12 18.57
N ARG A 158 23.15 59.83 17.56
CA ARG A 158 23.76 61.16 17.73
C ARG A 158 24.30 61.71 16.39
N ASP A 159 24.07 63.02 16.19
CA ASP A 159 24.98 64.09 15.74
C ASP A 159 26.12 63.73 14.76
N ASP A 160 26.49 64.53 13.77
CA ASP A 160 26.31 65.94 13.47
C ASP A 160 26.82 66.16 12.02
N ARG A 161 26.48 67.31 11.44
CA ARG A 161 27.13 68.02 10.30
C ARG A 161 28.23 67.34 9.47
#